data_AF-A0A7J7HEH6-F1
#
_entry.id   AF-A0A7J7HEH6-F1
#
_cell.length_a   1.000
_cell.length_b   1.000
_cell.length_c   1.000
_cell.angle_alpha   90.00
_cell.angle_beta   90.00
_cell.angle_gamma   90.00
#
_symmetry.space_group_name_H-M   'P 1'
#
loop_
_entity.id
_entity.type
_entity.pdbx_description
1 polymer ?
#
loop_
_entity_poly.entity_id
_entity_poly.type
_entity_poly.pdbx_seq_one_letter_code
_entity_poly.pdbx_strand_id
1 'polypeptide(L)'
;MVTFFLLVLLFILLLLLLNPFPAMCQIGREGEWCLLYASIGISAMHMQLLHNKKVVMFDKTDFGPSNVSLAYGRCRYDPSDNVLKNDCTAHSLLYDIGTNTFRPLLVETDTWCSSGAVLPDGMLVQTGGYNDGDHVVRTLAPCNDDSCDWVEFPGYLSERRWYATNQRLPDGRIIIIGGRRQFNYEFYPRKSESSPSFWLEFLRETRDDDENNLYPFVHLLPDGNLFIFANTSYISRLQAKPCC
;
A
#
# COMPACT_ATOMS: atom_id res chain seq x y z
N MET A 1 -0.87 -35.10 46.90
CA MET A 1 0.34 -34.30 46.60
C MET A 1 0.65 -34.26 45.09
N VAL A 2 0.68 -35.40 44.39
CA VAL A 2 1.04 -35.46 42.95
C VAL A 2 0.07 -34.68 42.04
N THR A 3 -1.23 -34.77 42.29
CA THR A 3 -2.27 -34.05 41.50
C THR A 3 -2.23 -32.53 41.67
N PHE A 4 -1.91 -32.04 42.87
CA PHE A 4 -1.72 -30.61 43.11
C PHE A 4 -0.49 -30.08 42.35
N PHE A 5 0.59 -30.86 42.33
CA PHE A 5 1.81 -30.50 41.61
C PHE A 5 1.59 -30.44 40.09
N LEU A 6 0.82 -31.39 39.53
CA LEU A 6 0.45 -31.41 38.12
C LEU A 6 -0.42 -30.21 37.72
N LEU A 7 -1.39 -29.82 38.55
CA LEU A 7 -2.25 -28.66 38.30
C LEU A 7 -1.46 -27.34 38.33
N VAL A 8 -0.52 -27.19 39.25
CA VAL A 8 0.38 -26.03 39.32
C VAL A 8 1.29 -25.99 38.08
N LEU A 9 1.83 -27.13 37.65
CA LEU A 9 2.66 -27.21 36.45
C LEU A 9 1.88 -26.83 35.19
N LEU A 10 0.64 -27.32 35.07
CA LEU A 10 -0.25 -27.01 33.94
C LEU A 10 -0.64 -25.52 33.92
N PHE A 11 -0.87 -24.92 35.09
CA PHE A 11 -1.15 -23.50 35.24
C PHE A 11 0.05 -22.63 34.90
N ILE A 12 1.27 -23.02 35.31
CA ILE A 12 2.51 -22.35 34.93
C ILE A 12 2.76 -22.47 33.42
N LEU A 13 2.51 -23.64 32.83
CA LEU A 13 2.64 -23.85 31.39
C LEU A 13 1.62 -22.98 30.61
N LEU A 14 0.39 -22.88 31.11
CA LEU A 14 -0.64 -22.01 30.55
C LEU A 14 -0.25 -20.53 30.66
N LEU A 15 0.32 -20.10 31.79
CA LEU A 15 0.84 -18.74 31.97
C LEU A 15 2.02 -18.42 31.06
N LEU A 16 2.89 -19.39 30.79
CA LEU A 16 4.02 -19.23 29.85
C LEU A 16 3.54 -19.16 28.40
N LEU A 17 2.48 -19.90 28.04
CA LEU A 17 1.84 -19.83 26.72
C LEU A 17 1.03 -18.54 26.50
N LEU A 18 0.57 -17.90 27.57
CA LEU A 18 -0.17 -16.64 27.55
C LEU A 18 0.71 -15.39 27.58
N ASN A 19 2.02 -15.52 27.80
CA ASN A 19 2.95 -14.39 27.73
C ASN A 19 3.54 -14.30 26.32
N PRO A 20 3.25 -13.23 25.55
CA PRO A 20 3.99 -12.97 24.32
C PRO A 20 5.47 -12.83 24.69
N PHE A 21 6.35 -13.49 23.93
CA PHE A 21 7.80 -13.36 24.11
C PHE A 21 8.14 -11.87 24.22
N PRO A 22 8.89 -11.43 25.24
CA PRO A 22 9.27 -10.03 25.35
C PRO A 22 10.06 -9.65 24.10
N ALA A 23 9.64 -8.57 23.43
CA ALA A 23 10.35 -8.03 22.30
C ALA A 23 11.83 -7.83 22.69
N MET A 24 12.75 -8.35 21.88
CA MET A 24 14.17 -8.21 22.16
C MET A 24 14.55 -6.77 21.84
N CYS A 25 14.64 -5.94 22.88
CA CYS A 25 14.96 -4.55 22.73
C CYS A 25 16.42 -4.25 23.10
N GLN A 26 17.09 -3.46 22.26
CA GLN A 26 18.42 -2.93 22.51
C GLN A 26 18.27 -1.47 22.96
N ILE A 27 18.53 -1.20 24.24
CA ILE A 27 18.42 0.13 24.83
C ILE A 27 19.75 0.87 24.65
N GLY A 28 19.73 1.95 23.85
CA GLY A 28 20.85 2.89 23.72
C GLY A 28 20.45 4.30 24.19
N ARG A 29 21.44 5.16 24.44
CA ARG A 29 21.20 6.60 24.69
C ARG A 29 20.68 7.36 23.46
N GLU A 30 20.61 6.69 22.31
CA GLU A 30 20.24 7.23 20.99
C GLU A 30 18.86 6.74 20.50
N GLY A 31 18.12 6.05 21.37
CA GLY A 31 16.87 5.38 21.02
C GLY A 31 16.93 3.88 21.32
N GLU A 32 15.83 3.20 21.06
CA GLU A 32 15.67 1.77 21.31
C GLU A 32 15.14 1.09 20.05
N TRP A 33 15.78 -0.02 19.68
CA TRP A 33 15.29 -0.91 18.62
C TRP A 33 14.76 -2.18 19.26
N CYS A 34 13.49 -2.48 18.98
CA CYS A 34 12.84 -3.70 19.43
C CYS A 34 12.47 -4.56 18.23
N LEU A 35 12.95 -5.81 18.20
CA LEU A 35 12.47 -6.78 17.24
C LEU A 35 11.07 -7.24 17.68
N LEU A 36 10.06 -6.89 16.88
CA LEU A 36 8.66 -7.32 17.11
C LEU A 36 8.40 -8.70 16.52
N TYR A 37 8.81 -8.90 15.27
CA TYR A 37 8.71 -10.15 14.54
C TYR A 37 9.97 -10.37 13.71
N ALA A 38 10.50 -11.60 13.71
CA ALA A 38 11.58 -11.98 12.79
C ALA A 38 11.11 -12.00 11.33
N SER A 39 9.83 -12.30 11.10
CA SER A 39 9.16 -12.23 9.80
C SER A 39 7.64 -12.13 9.99
N ILE A 40 6.98 -11.42 9.08
CA ILE A 40 5.52 -11.32 8.96
C ILE A 40 4.99 -12.06 7.71
N GLY A 41 5.86 -12.77 7.01
CA GLY A 41 5.51 -13.62 5.86
C GLY A 41 5.55 -12.97 4.47
N ILE A 42 5.59 -11.64 4.39
CA ILE A 42 5.69 -10.87 3.14
C ILE A 42 6.83 -9.84 3.19
N SER A 43 7.24 -9.31 2.04
CA SER A 43 8.07 -8.09 1.99
C SER A 43 7.16 -6.87 2.03
N ALA A 44 7.43 -5.91 2.92
CA ALA A 44 6.67 -4.67 2.97
C ALA A 44 7.16 -3.68 1.89
N MET A 45 7.02 -4.03 0.61
CA MET A 45 7.37 -3.16 -0.52
C MET A 45 6.64 -1.82 -0.44
N HIS A 46 5.37 -1.86 -0.03
CA HIS A 46 4.60 -0.69 0.34
C HIS A 46 4.07 -0.85 1.77
N MET A 47 3.95 0.29 2.48
CA MET A 47 3.34 0.34 3.80
C MET A 47 2.63 1.68 4.04
N GLN A 48 1.52 1.65 4.77
CA GLN A 48 0.77 2.85 5.15
C GLN A 48 0.23 2.72 6.56
N LEU A 49 0.53 3.71 7.41
CA LEU A 49 -0.13 3.88 8.70
C LEU A 49 -1.55 4.42 8.49
N LEU A 50 -2.53 3.73 9.05
CA LEU A 50 -3.94 4.13 9.05
C LEU A 50 -4.29 4.92 10.32
N HIS A 51 -5.41 5.65 10.29
CA HIS A 51 -5.86 6.49 11.41
C HIS A 51 -6.22 5.71 12.69
N ASN A 52 -6.38 4.39 12.59
CA ASN A 52 -6.73 3.51 13.71
C ASN A 52 -5.54 2.73 14.29
N LYS A 53 -4.32 3.26 14.16
CA LYS A 53 -3.08 2.64 14.67
C LYS A 53 -2.81 1.23 14.09
N LYS A 54 -3.33 0.98 12.90
CA LYS A 54 -3.00 -0.21 12.11
C LYS A 54 -2.11 0.20 10.95
N VAL A 55 -1.22 -0.68 10.52
CA VAL A 55 -0.35 -0.50 9.36
C VAL A 55 -0.75 -1.54 8.33
N VAL A 56 -1.17 -1.09 7.15
CA VAL A 56 -1.28 -1.99 6.01
C VAL A 56 0.09 -2.12 5.36
N MET A 57 0.49 -3.36 5.04
CA MET A 57 1.72 -3.68 4.33
C MET A 57 1.38 -4.59 3.16
N PHE A 58 2.06 -4.42 2.03
CA PHE A 58 1.80 -5.22 0.84
C PHE A 58 3.00 -5.32 -0.09
N ASP A 59 3.06 -6.45 -0.78
CA ASP A 59 4.05 -6.86 -1.76
C ASP A 59 3.38 -7.08 -3.13
N LYS A 60 4.20 -7.35 -4.13
CA LYS A 60 3.76 -7.82 -5.45
C LYS A 60 3.22 -9.25 -5.39
N THR A 61 2.33 -9.59 -6.33
CA THR A 61 1.68 -10.92 -6.38
C THR A 61 2.36 -11.90 -7.35
N ASP A 62 3.28 -11.42 -8.19
CA ASP A 62 3.79 -12.14 -9.36
C ASP A 62 5.16 -12.82 -9.13
N PHE A 63 5.58 -13.05 -7.87
CA PHE A 63 6.94 -13.53 -7.56
C PHE A 63 7.05 -14.91 -6.91
N GLY A 64 5.93 -15.56 -6.61
CA GLY A 64 5.93 -16.80 -5.86
C GLY A 64 4.96 -16.76 -4.68
N PRO A 65 4.78 -17.89 -3.97
CA PRO A 65 3.99 -17.91 -2.75
C PRO A 65 4.71 -17.12 -1.65
N SER A 66 3.95 -16.39 -0.85
CA SER A 66 4.45 -15.79 0.38
C SER A 66 4.49 -16.81 1.53
N ASN A 67 5.08 -16.45 2.67
CA ASN A 67 5.15 -17.32 3.84
C ASN A 67 3.99 -17.10 4.83
N VAL A 68 2.84 -16.63 4.32
CA VAL A 68 1.59 -16.45 5.08
C VAL A 68 0.40 -16.88 4.22
N SER A 69 -0.46 -17.76 4.75
CA SER A 69 -1.65 -18.24 4.03
C SER A 69 -2.83 -17.29 4.17
N LEU A 70 -3.66 -17.20 3.14
CA LEU A 70 -4.94 -16.51 3.21
C LEU A 70 -5.92 -17.25 4.13
N ALA A 71 -6.79 -16.50 4.81
CA ALA A 71 -7.80 -17.07 5.69
C ALA A 71 -8.93 -17.76 4.91
N TYR A 72 -9.58 -18.74 5.54
CA TYR A 72 -10.78 -19.42 5.04
C TYR A 72 -10.62 -20.14 3.69
N GLY A 73 -9.40 -20.55 3.33
CA GLY A 73 -9.14 -21.24 2.06
C GLY A 73 -9.33 -20.37 0.82
N ARG A 74 -9.31 -19.04 0.98
CA ARG A 74 -9.32 -18.10 -0.13
C ARG A 74 -8.03 -18.24 -0.94
N CYS A 75 -8.14 -18.10 -2.25
CA CYS A 75 -7.01 -18.08 -3.16
C CYS A 75 -7.27 -17.04 -4.25
N ARG A 76 -6.20 -16.34 -4.66
CA ARG A 76 -6.15 -15.53 -5.88
C ARG A 76 -6.04 -16.48 -7.07
N TYR A 77 -6.88 -16.30 -8.08
CA TYR A 77 -6.80 -17.04 -9.34
C TYR A 77 -6.62 -16.07 -10.50
N ASP A 78 -5.41 -16.06 -11.06
CA ASP A 78 -5.05 -15.23 -12.20
C ASP A 78 -4.44 -16.09 -13.32
N PRO A 79 -5.20 -16.39 -14.40
CA PRO A 79 -4.69 -17.16 -15.52
C PRO A 79 -3.56 -16.43 -16.28
N SER A 80 -3.37 -15.13 -16.06
CA SER A 80 -2.32 -14.32 -16.67
C SER A 80 -1.02 -14.26 -15.84
N ASP A 81 -1.06 -14.64 -14.56
CA ASP A 81 0.10 -14.57 -13.65
C ASP A 81 1.30 -15.40 -14.13
N ASN A 82 2.49 -14.84 -14.26
CA ASN A 82 3.61 -15.57 -14.86
C ASN A 82 4.19 -16.69 -13.98
N VAL A 83 3.86 -16.74 -12.68
CA VAL A 83 4.49 -17.62 -11.69
C VAL A 83 3.46 -18.54 -11.01
N LEU A 84 2.41 -17.98 -10.37
CA LEU A 84 1.33 -18.76 -9.74
C LEU A 84 -0.05 -18.35 -10.25
N LYS A 85 -0.62 -19.24 -11.06
CA LYS A 85 -2.01 -19.08 -11.55
C LYS A 85 -3.06 -19.23 -10.44
N ASN A 86 -2.75 -20.02 -9.42
CA ASN A 86 -3.60 -20.23 -8.25
C ASN A 86 -2.72 -20.08 -7.00
N ASP A 87 -2.95 -19.00 -6.25
CA ASP A 87 -2.16 -18.66 -5.08
C ASP A 87 -3.05 -18.50 -3.85
N CYS A 88 -2.83 -19.34 -2.84
CA CYS A 88 -3.56 -19.33 -1.58
C CYS A 88 -2.77 -18.65 -0.45
N THR A 89 -1.70 -17.93 -0.80
CA THR A 89 -0.88 -17.14 0.12
C THR A 89 -1.23 -15.66 0.02
N ALA A 90 -0.96 -14.90 1.07
CA ALA A 90 -1.31 -13.50 1.17
C ALA A 90 -0.12 -12.62 0.81
N HIS A 91 -0.33 -11.64 -0.07
CA HIS A 91 0.66 -10.61 -0.43
C HIS A 91 0.38 -9.26 0.19
N SER A 92 -0.60 -9.21 1.09
CA SER A 92 -0.90 -8.04 1.91
C SER A 92 -1.29 -8.49 3.32
N LEU A 93 -1.03 -7.63 4.30
CA LEU A 93 -1.45 -7.84 5.67
C LEU A 93 -1.83 -6.52 6.34
N LEU A 94 -2.64 -6.64 7.38
CA LEU A 94 -2.94 -5.56 8.31
C LEU A 94 -2.27 -5.89 9.65
N TYR A 95 -1.36 -5.02 10.07
CA TYR A 95 -0.65 -5.12 11.34
C TYR A 95 -1.27 -4.15 12.36
N ASP A 96 -1.68 -4.65 13.52
CA ASP A 96 -2.20 -3.87 14.64
C ASP A 96 -1.09 -3.55 15.64
N ILE A 97 -0.77 -2.25 15.78
CA ILE A 97 0.31 -1.78 16.65
C ILE A 97 -0.01 -2.04 18.13
N GLY A 98 -1.28 -1.91 18.53
CA GLY A 98 -1.69 -1.98 19.94
C GLY A 98 -1.66 -3.40 20.49
N THR A 99 -2.04 -4.38 19.67
CA THR A 99 -2.03 -5.80 20.04
C THR A 99 -0.75 -6.52 19.62
N ASN A 100 0.10 -5.89 18.80
CA ASN A 100 1.26 -6.52 18.17
C ASN A 100 0.86 -7.84 17.49
N THR A 101 -0.15 -7.77 16.61
CA THR A 101 -0.61 -8.90 15.81
C THR A 101 -0.80 -8.48 14.36
N PHE A 102 -0.84 -9.44 13.44
CA PHE A 102 -1.18 -9.16 12.05
C PHE A 102 -2.12 -10.21 11.49
N ARG A 103 -2.87 -9.83 10.46
CA ARG A 103 -3.72 -10.74 9.69
C ARG A 103 -3.50 -10.56 8.19
N PRO A 104 -3.61 -11.64 7.40
CA PRO A 104 -3.54 -11.57 5.95
C PRO A 104 -4.73 -10.77 5.38
N LEU A 105 -4.46 -10.05 4.30
CA LEU A 105 -5.43 -9.40 3.41
C LEU A 105 -5.32 -10.03 2.03
N LEU A 106 -6.44 -10.10 1.30
CA LEU A 106 -6.41 -10.54 -0.10
C LEU A 106 -6.23 -9.31 -1.00
N VAL A 107 -5.17 -9.31 -1.78
CA VAL A 107 -4.98 -8.39 -2.89
C VAL A 107 -4.99 -9.22 -4.17
N GLU A 108 -5.90 -8.90 -5.08
CA GLU A 108 -6.22 -9.67 -6.28
C GLU A 108 -5.35 -9.27 -7.48
N THR A 109 -4.93 -8.01 -7.58
CA THR A 109 -4.11 -7.55 -8.72
C THR A 109 -2.75 -7.06 -8.28
N ASP A 110 -1.74 -7.13 -9.16
CA ASP A 110 -0.35 -6.88 -8.77
C ASP A 110 -0.06 -5.42 -8.42
N THR A 111 0.40 -5.18 -7.19
CA THR A 111 0.71 -3.84 -6.65
C THR A 111 2.14 -3.37 -6.96
N TRP A 112 2.94 -4.15 -7.68
CA TRP A 112 4.34 -3.85 -7.92
C TRP A 112 4.57 -2.44 -8.50
N CYS A 113 5.35 -1.63 -7.78
CA CYS A 113 5.65 -0.24 -8.12
C CYS A 113 4.40 0.61 -8.38
N SER A 114 3.40 0.40 -7.55
CA SER A 114 2.22 1.25 -7.48
C SER A 114 2.43 2.45 -6.56
N SER A 115 1.39 3.26 -6.41
CA SER A 115 1.39 4.44 -5.54
C SER A 115 0.04 4.59 -4.85
N GLY A 116 -0.06 5.49 -3.86
CA GLY A 116 -1.32 5.68 -3.15
C GLY A 116 -1.33 6.93 -2.28
N ALA A 117 -2.52 7.28 -1.79
CA ALA A 117 -2.71 8.34 -0.82
C ALA A 117 -3.90 8.02 0.10
N VAL A 118 -3.88 8.59 1.31
CA VAL A 118 -4.96 8.45 2.28
C VAL A 118 -5.90 9.66 2.18
N LEU A 119 -7.19 9.38 2.04
CA LEU A 119 -8.25 10.38 2.02
C LEU A 119 -8.56 10.92 3.43
N PRO A 120 -9.27 12.06 3.56
CA PRO A 120 -9.57 12.66 4.86
C PRO A 120 -10.36 11.74 5.81
N ASP A 121 -11.17 10.84 5.26
CA ASP A 121 -11.91 9.82 6.02
C ASP A 121 -11.05 8.63 6.49
N GLY A 122 -9.77 8.60 6.11
CA GLY A 122 -8.82 7.55 6.44
C GLY A 122 -8.78 6.39 5.45
N MET A 123 -9.60 6.41 4.39
CA MET A 123 -9.54 5.40 3.34
C MET A 123 -8.22 5.51 2.57
N LEU A 124 -7.47 4.41 2.50
CA LEU A 124 -6.33 4.30 1.60
C LEU A 124 -6.84 4.08 0.19
N VAL A 125 -6.38 4.90 -0.75
CA VAL A 125 -6.56 4.71 -2.19
C VAL A 125 -5.20 4.41 -2.79
N GLN A 126 -5.03 3.20 -3.28
CA GLN A 126 -3.85 2.73 -4.00
C GLN A 126 -4.20 2.65 -5.50
N THR A 127 -3.23 2.94 -6.35
CA THR A 127 -3.44 3.08 -7.80
C THR A 127 -2.30 2.47 -8.59
N GLY A 128 -2.66 1.76 -9.65
CA GLY A 128 -1.72 1.17 -10.59
C GLY A 128 -0.96 -0.01 -10.00
N GLY A 129 0.19 -0.30 -10.59
CA GLY A 129 0.92 -1.55 -10.36
C GLY A 129 1.44 -2.13 -11.67
N TYR A 130 1.66 -3.44 -11.69
CA TYR A 130 2.20 -4.14 -12.85
C TYR A 130 1.16 -5.10 -13.45
N ASN A 131 1.30 -5.45 -14.73
CA ASN A 131 0.42 -6.37 -15.45
C ASN A 131 -1.09 -6.09 -15.22
N ASP A 132 -1.80 -6.97 -14.52
CA ASP A 132 -3.23 -6.87 -14.22
C ASP A 132 -3.57 -5.72 -13.24
N GLY A 133 -2.57 -5.18 -12.56
CA GLY A 133 -2.67 -4.07 -11.62
C GLY A 133 -2.54 -2.68 -12.23
N ASP A 134 -2.12 -2.55 -13.50
CA ASP A 134 -1.58 -1.28 -14.00
C ASP A 134 -2.65 -0.22 -14.35
N HIS A 135 -3.92 -0.60 -14.51
CA HIS A 135 -5.08 0.29 -14.64
C HIS A 135 -6.07 0.18 -13.45
N VAL A 136 -5.60 -0.30 -12.30
CA VAL A 136 -6.46 -0.62 -11.15
C VAL A 136 -6.44 0.49 -10.11
N VAL A 137 -7.59 0.75 -9.49
CA VAL A 137 -7.66 1.42 -8.18
C VAL A 137 -8.03 0.39 -7.12
N ARG A 138 -7.32 0.39 -5.99
CA ARG A 138 -7.62 -0.45 -4.83
C ARG A 138 -7.89 0.45 -3.63
N THR A 139 -8.92 0.13 -2.86
CA THR A 139 -9.29 0.89 -1.67
C THR A 139 -9.29 0.02 -0.44
N LEU A 140 -8.85 0.58 0.68
CA LEU A 140 -8.90 -0.08 1.98
C LEU A 140 -9.43 0.93 3.00
N ALA A 141 -10.68 0.73 3.41
CA ALA A 141 -11.27 1.49 4.51
C ALA A 141 -10.75 0.97 5.86
N PRO A 142 -10.41 1.85 6.81
CA PRO A 142 -9.91 1.43 8.12
C PRO A 142 -11.01 0.72 8.92
N CYS A 143 -10.66 -0.39 9.59
CA CYS A 143 -11.56 -1.14 10.46
C CYS A 143 -10.91 -1.53 11.79
N ASN A 144 -11.70 -1.52 12.87
CA ASN A 144 -11.23 -1.92 14.20
C ASN A 144 -11.54 -3.39 14.51
N ASP A 145 -12.61 -3.93 13.94
CA ASP A 145 -13.14 -5.29 14.13
C ASP A 145 -12.54 -6.33 13.16
N ASP A 146 -11.49 -5.95 12.43
CA ASP A 146 -10.80 -6.79 11.46
C ASP A 146 -11.65 -7.29 10.28
N SER A 147 -12.79 -6.63 10.02
CA SER A 147 -13.69 -6.96 8.91
C SER A 147 -13.26 -6.42 7.54
N CYS A 148 -12.32 -5.46 7.50
CA CYS A 148 -11.90 -4.80 6.26
C CYS A 148 -10.98 -5.67 5.41
N ASP A 149 -11.12 -5.53 4.10
CA ASP A 149 -10.23 -6.11 3.10
C ASP A 149 -10.13 -5.14 1.91
N TRP A 150 -9.24 -5.42 0.96
CA TRP A 150 -9.14 -4.62 -0.25
C TRP A 150 -10.42 -4.69 -1.08
N VAL A 151 -10.83 -3.55 -1.62
CA VAL A 151 -11.86 -3.45 -2.66
C VAL A 151 -11.20 -2.89 -3.91
N GLU A 152 -11.21 -3.68 -4.99
CA GLU A 152 -10.48 -3.37 -6.22
C GLU A 152 -11.41 -3.02 -7.37
N PHE A 153 -10.97 -2.07 -8.20
CA PHE A 153 -11.67 -1.57 -9.36
C PHE A 153 -10.77 -1.70 -10.60
N PRO A 154 -10.70 -2.88 -11.24
CA PRO A 154 -9.94 -3.06 -12.47
C PRO A 154 -10.46 -2.20 -13.62
N GLY A 155 -9.57 -1.61 -14.40
CA GLY A 155 -9.93 -0.71 -15.52
C GLY A 155 -10.46 0.66 -15.08
N TYR A 156 -10.24 1.04 -13.81
CA TYR A 156 -10.66 2.35 -13.30
C TYR A 156 -9.77 3.49 -13.82
N LEU A 157 -8.47 3.25 -13.97
CA LEU A 157 -7.55 4.27 -14.46
C LEU A 157 -7.62 4.34 -15.98
N SER A 158 -7.53 5.55 -16.52
CA SER A 158 -7.57 5.80 -17.96
C SER A 158 -6.24 5.47 -18.63
N GLU A 159 -5.15 5.55 -17.84
CA GLU A 159 -3.79 5.28 -18.28
C GLU A 159 -3.12 4.30 -17.33
N ARG A 160 -2.09 3.64 -17.84
CA ARG A 160 -1.22 2.75 -17.07
C ARG A 160 -0.47 3.52 -15.98
N ARG A 161 -0.62 3.17 -14.70
CA ARG A 161 0.05 3.84 -13.57
C ARG A 161 1.09 2.96 -12.87
N TRP A 162 2.15 2.59 -13.59
CA TRP A 162 3.32 1.93 -13.00
C TRP A 162 4.42 2.95 -12.73
N TYR A 163 4.93 3.07 -11.50
CA TYR A 163 5.87 4.12 -11.05
C TYR A 163 5.28 5.56 -11.07
N ALA A 164 3.99 5.71 -10.80
CA ALA A 164 3.31 7.01 -10.71
C ALA A 164 3.41 7.61 -9.29
N THR A 165 3.02 8.87 -9.12
CA THR A 165 2.89 9.53 -7.80
C THR A 165 1.45 9.97 -7.55
N ASN A 166 0.97 9.76 -6.32
CA ASN A 166 -0.34 10.24 -5.86
C ASN A 166 -0.16 11.41 -4.90
N GLN A 167 -0.96 12.47 -5.06
CA GLN A 167 -1.00 13.59 -4.13
C GLN A 167 -2.45 13.93 -3.78
N ARG A 168 -2.75 14.01 -2.48
CA ARG A 168 -4.06 14.47 -2.01
C ARG A 168 -4.23 15.97 -2.27
N LEU A 169 -5.39 16.36 -2.75
CA LEU A 169 -5.77 17.74 -3.03
C LEU A 169 -6.71 18.32 -1.96
N PRO A 170 -6.81 19.66 -1.84
CA PRO A 170 -7.70 20.32 -0.87
C PRO A 170 -9.18 20.01 -1.03
N ASP A 171 -9.61 19.64 -2.24
CA ASP A 171 -11.00 19.32 -2.56
C ASP A 171 -11.37 17.85 -2.32
N GLY A 172 -10.48 17.09 -1.66
CA GLY A 172 -10.69 15.69 -1.33
C GLY A 172 -10.38 14.71 -2.46
N ARG A 173 -9.97 15.19 -3.65
CA ARG A 173 -9.49 14.32 -4.73
C ARG A 173 -8.04 13.93 -4.52
N ILE A 174 -7.61 12.93 -5.29
CA ILE A 174 -6.20 12.56 -5.46
C ILE A 174 -5.84 12.84 -6.91
N ILE A 175 -4.74 13.56 -7.14
CA ILE A 175 -4.11 13.64 -8.45
C ILE A 175 -3.11 12.49 -8.58
N ILE A 176 -3.11 11.83 -9.73
CA ILE A 176 -2.24 10.70 -10.06
C ILE A 176 -1.39 11.15 -11.23
N ILE A 177 -0.08 11.31 -11.01
CA ILE A 177 0.83 11.97 -11.95
C ILE A 177 1.84 10.94 -12.47
N GLY A 178 1.94 10.87 -13.81
CA GLY A 178 2.97 10.13 -14.49
C GLY A 178 2.79 8.62 -14.43
N GLY A 179 3.92 7.93 -14.35
CA GLY A 179 4.06 6.51 -14.61
C GLY A 179 5.00 6.27 -15.80
N ARG A 180 5.54 5.06 -15.90
CA ARG A 180 6.54 4.72 -16.91
C ARG A 180 5.99 4.93 -18.32
N ARG A 181 6.60 5.86 -19.05
CA ARG A 181 6.18 6.34 -20.38
C ARG A 181 4.79 7.00 -20.41
N GLN A 182 4.31 7.47 -19.26
CA GLN A 182 3.10 8.27 -19.14
C GLN A 182 3.46 9.71 -18.82
N PHE A 183 3.18 10.61 -19.75
CA PHE A 183 3.46 12.04 -19.62
C PHE A 183 2.17 12.83 -19.39
N ASN A 184 1.34 12.32 -18.49
CA ASN A 184 0.01 12.84 -18.22
C ASN A 184 -0.34 12.65 -16.74
N TYR A 185 -1.46 13.23 -16.31
CA TYR A 185 -2.06 12.99 -15.00
C TYR A 185 -3.56 12.76 -15.10
N GLU A 186 -4.14 12.14 -14.10
CA GLU A 186 -5.59 11.96 -13.95
C GLU A 186 -6.01 12.11 -12.48
N PHE A 187 -7.30 11.92 -12.17
CA PHE A 187 -7.83 12.13 -10.82
C PHE A 187 -8.65 10.96 -10.31
N TYR A 188 -8.53 10.70 -9.02
CA TYR A 188 -9.47 9.86 -8.26
C TYR A 188 -10.28 10.72 -7.26
N PRO A 189 -11.60 10.54 -7.15
CA PRO A 189 -12.44 9.81 -8.10
C PRO A 189 -12.51 10.51 -9.47
N ARG A 190 -12.74 9.74 -10.53
CA ARG A 190 -13.03 10.28 -11.87
C ARG A 190 -14.44 10.91 -11.90
N LYS A 191 -14.64 11.96 -12.71
CA LYS A 191 -15.94 12.66 -12.81
C LYS A 191 -16.99 11.84 -13.55
N SER A 192 -16.54 11.07 -14.54
CA SER A 192 -17.31 10.11 -15.33
C SER A 192 -16.37 8.99 -15.82
N GLU A 193 -16.95 7.88 -16.28
CA GLU A 193 -16.21 6.76 -16.89
C GLU A 193 -15.35 7.18 -18.10
N SER A 194 -15.71 8.27 -18.77
CA SER A 194 -14.99 8.84 -19.92
C SER A 194 -14.07 10.01 -19.54
N SER A 195 -13.70 10.16 -18.26
CA SER A 195 -12.81 11.26 -17.85
C SER A 195 -11.46 11.10 -18.52
N PRO A 196 -10.92 12.13 -19.20
CA PRO A 196 -9.64 12.02 -19.88
C PRO A 196 -8.47 12.10 -18.89
N SER A 197 -7.32 11.60 -19.32
CA SER A 197 -6.02 12.00 -18.78
C SER A 197 -5.63 13.37 -19.35
N PHE A 198 -4.77 14.10 -18.64
CA PHE A 198 -4.33 15.45 -19.00
C PHE A 198 -2.85 15.44 -19.29
N TRP A 199 -2.46 15.88 -20.50
CA TRP A 199 -1.06 15.96 -20.90
C TRP A 199 -0.25 16.87 -19.96
N LEU A 200 0.95 16.41 -19.58
CA LEU A 200 1.90 17.14 -18.77
C LEU A 200 3.29 17.06 -19.41
N GLU A 201 3.54 18.03 -20.28
CA GLU A 201 4.76 18.17 -21.07
C GLU A 201 6.03 18.03 -20.23
N PHE A 202 6.03 18.60 -19.03
CA PHE A 202 7.14 18.54 -18.09
C PHE A 202 7.68 17.13 -17.84
N LEU A 203 6.81 16.11 -17.75
CA LEU A 203 7.27 14.72 -17.56
C LEU A 203 7.97 14.17 -18.81
N ARG A 204 7.59 14.63 -20.00
CA ARG A 204 8.29 14.26 -21.24
C ARG A 204 9.67 14.91 -21.30
N GLU A 205 9.76 16.20 -20.97
CA GLU A 205 11.00 16.98 -21.00
C GLU A 205 12.03 16.48 -19.99
N THR A 206 11.58 15.99 -18.83
CA THR A 206 12.44 15.48 -17.75
C THR A 206 12.84 14.02 -17.91
N ARG A 207 12.28 13.31 -18.90
CA ARG A 207 12.63 11.91 -19.17
C ARG A 207 14.02 11.81 -19.77
N ASP A 208 14.85 10.95 -19.18
CA ASP A 208 16.11 10.45 -19.74
C ASP A 208 16.01 8.94 -20.04
N ASP A 209 17.11 8.37 -20.53
CA ASP A 209 17.19 6.94 -20.86
C ASP A 209 17.20 6.05 -19.61
N ASP A 210 17.62 6.60 -18.47
CA ASP A 210 17.63 5.94 -17.16
C ASP A 210 16.27 6.01 -16.44
N GLU A 211 15.31 6.78 -16.98
CA GLU A 211 13.98 6.98 -16.42
C GLU A 211 13.99 7.61 -15.01
N ASN A 212 14.89 8.55 -14.75
CA ASN A 212 15.04 9.24 -13.44
C ASN A 212 13.88 10.19 -13.10
N ASN A 213 12.88 10.32 -13.97
CA ASN A 213 11.68 11.12 -13.76
C ASN A 213 10.48 10.31 -13.21
N LEU A 214 10.65 9.01 -13.00
CA LEU A 214 9.66 8.16 -12.31
C LEU A 214 9.49 8.58 -10.85
N TYR A 215 8.32 8.29 -10.27
CA TYR A 215 7.95 8.79 -8.94
C TYR A 215 8.25 10.28 -8.74
N PRO A 216 7.70 11.17 -9.58
CA PRO A 216 7.95 12.61 -9.42
C PRO A 216 7.57 13.05 -8.00
N PHE A 217 8.37 13.93 -7.41
CA PHE A 217 8.12 14.47 -6.08
C PHE A 217 7.05 15.55 -6.20
N VAL A 218 5.86 15.27 -5.67
CA VAL A 218 4.71 16.16 -5.79
C VAL A 218 4.35 16.69 -4.41
N HIS A 219 4.31 18.02 -4.28
CA HIS A 219 3.94 18.69 -3.05
C HIS A 219 2.88 19.77 -3.31
N LEU A 220 1.82 19.75 -2.51
CA LEU A 220 0.83 20.81 -2.50
C LEU A 220 1.38 22.06 -1.79
N LEU A 221 1.34 23.19 -2.49
CA LEU A 221 1.76 24.49 -1.98
C LEU A 221 0.59 25.23 -1.31
N PRO A 222 0.86 26.20 -0.40
CA PRO A 222 -0.18 26.94 0.33
C PRO A 222 -1.15 27.73 -0.56
N ASP A 223 -0.73 28.11 -1.77
CA ASP A 223 -1.55 28.82 -2.76
C ASP A 223 -2.48 27.87 -3.57
N GLY A 224 -2.40 26.57 -3.33
CA GLY A 224 -3.16 25.53 -4.02
C GLY A 224 -2.54 25.04 -5.32
N ASN A 225 -1.33 25.48 -5.68
CA ASN A 225 -0.56 24.90 -6.78
C ASN A 225 0.20 23.65 -6.32
N LEU A 226 0.64 22.85 -7.28
CA LEU A 226 1.54 21.72 -7.05
C LEU A 226 2.96 22.11 -7.46
N PHE A 227 3.91 21.89 -6.54
CA PHE A 227 5.31 21.76 -6.84
C PHE A 227 5.58 20.32 -7.29
N ILE A 228 6.15 20.16 -8.48
CA ILE A 228 6.51 18.87 -9.05
C ILE A 228 8.00 18.94 -9.39
N PHE A 229 8.80 18.09 -8.77
CA PHE A 229 10.21 17.88 -9.10
C PHE A 229 10.37 16.49 -9.73
N ALA A 230 11.02 16.44 -10.89
CA ALA A 230 11.27 15.19 -11.61
C ALA A 230 12.67 15.27 -12.24
N ASN A 231 13.46 14.22 -12.04
CA ASN A 231 14.86 14.17 -12.45
C ASN A 231 15.68 15.34 -11.87
N THR A 232 16.05 16.33 -12.69
CA THR A 232 16.86 17.51 -12.31
C THR A 232 16.09 18.82 -12.38
N SER A 233 14.80 18.79 -12.71
CA SER A 233 13.99 19.99 -12.96
C SER A 233 12.72 20.02 -12.11
N TYR A 234 12.07 21.18 -12.04
CA TYR A 234 10.80 21.35 -11.34
C TYR A 234 9.86 22.34 -12.01
N ILE A 235 8.57 22.20 -11.72
CA ILE A 235 7.52 23.19 -11.97
C ILE A 235 6.74 23.46 -10.69
N SER A 236 6.17 24.64 -10.52
CA SER A 236 5.41 25.02 -9.32
C SER A 236 4.03 25.61 -9.61
N ARG A 237 3.58 25.52 -10.86
CA ARG A 237 2.34 26.17 -11.34
C ARG A 237 1.35 25.19 -11.97
N LEU A 238 1.36 23.92 -11.58
CA LEU A 238 0.26 23.03 -11.92
C LEU A 238 -0.88 23.30 -10.95
N GLN A 239 -1.99 23.84 -11.44
CA GLN A 239 -3.16 24.13 -10.60
C GLN A 239 -3.80 22.82 -10.12
N ALA A 240 -4.03 22.69 -8.82
CA ALA A 240 -4.77 21.55 -8.26
C ALA A 240 -6.26 21.56 -8.65
N LYS A 241 -6.77 22.69 -9.17
CA LYS A 241 -8.16 22.85 -9.60
C LYS A 241 -8.26 22.68 -11.12
N PRO A 242 -9.20 21.88 -11.65
CA PRO A 242 -9.55 21.98 -13.06
C PRO A 242 -10.08 23.40 -13.29
N CYS A 243 -9.58 24.07 -14.32
CA CYS A 243 -10.16 25.34 -14.79
C CYS A 243 -11.67 25.15 -14.97
N CYS A 244 -12.44 25.96 -14.23
CA CYS A 244 -13.81 26.29 -14.62
C CYS A 244 -13.75 27.57 -15.44
#